data_AF-E3NC34-F1
#
_entry.id   AF-E3NC34-F1
#
_cell.length_a   1.000
_cell.length_b   1.000
_cell.length_c   1.000
_cell.angle_alpha   90.00
_cell.angle_beta   90.00
_cell.angle_gamma   90.00
#
_symmetry.space_group_name_H-M   'P 1'
#
loop_
_entity.id
_entity.type
_entity.pdbx_description
1 polymer ?
#
loop_
_entity_poly.entity_id
_entity_poly.type
_entity_poly.pdbx_seq_one_letter_code
_entity_poly.pdbx_strand_id
1 'polypeptide(L)'
;MRDKPNRDEPNRTETECETNRDEPGPDSRGTPIDSVINKLDLTNSGDQNTREKEPQIRLEGNTKDLSVESSAVVIVPRTTVAPGVTNKVSVIPFRPLHFTAPPKNGPPGVSPPPAPGGQCGVSPDFTPCVSNEIASKSLLECCKRKNLPAGCQQLCRYDITQAEIRAAMDRGQCGIFNVAPFLECASQGKDNSECCRYRGIVQKTGPQCEQFCRPTQGLSALGVQHIVCGNAVGDMLHCHHSGVRI
;
A
#
# COMPACT_ATOMS: atom_id res chain seq x y z
N MET A 1 -43.21 62.31 -28.14
CA MET A 1 -42.27 63.04 -27.25
C MET A 1 -42.74 62.73 -25.82
N ARG A 2 -42.05 61.83 -25.10
CA ARG A 2 -41.26 62.14 -23.88
C ARG A 2 -42.11 62.88 -22.81
N ASP A 3 -42.35 62.40 -21.60
CA ASP A 3 -41.48 61.69 -20.66
C ASP A 3 -42.27 60.94 -19.57
N LYS A 4 -41.58 59.99 -18.91
CA LYS A 4 -41.97 59.24 -17.70
C LYS A 4 -41.82 60.12 -16.44
N PRO A 5 -42.42 59.79 -15.28
CA PRO A 5 -41.66 59.00 -14.30
C PRO A 5 -42.51 57.99 -13.48
N ASN A 6 -41.80 57.29 -12.58
CA ASN A 6 -42.04 55.97 -12.00
C ASN A 6 -42.23 56.06 -10.46
N ARG A 7 -42.69 54.93 -9.87
CA ARG A 7 -42.72 54.51 -8.44
C ARG A 7 -44.02 54.87 -7.67
N ASP A 8 -44.64 54.03 -6.83
CA ASP A 8 -44.23 52.87 -6.00
C ASP A 8 -45.42 51.90 -5.75
N GLU A 9 -45.10 50.62 -5.46
CA GLU A 9 -45.87 49.58 -4.71
C GLU A 9 -47.30 49.14 -5.17
N PRO A 10 -47.71 47.84 -4.98
CA PRO A 10 -47.85 47.22 -3.64
C PRO A 10 -47.50 45.73 -3.51
N ASN A 11 -47.36 45.31 -2.26
CA ASN A 11 -47.25 43.92 -1.80
C ASN A 11 -48.64 43.29 -1.52
N ARG A 12 -48.71 41.96 -1.70
CA ARG A 12 -49.62 40.96 -1.11
C ARG A 12 -51.04 40.84 -1.68
N THR A 13 -51.41 39.68 -2.23
CA THR A 13 -51.93 38.52 -1.47
C THR A 13 -52.08 37.28 -2.37
N GLU A 14 -52.15 36.13 -1.72
CA GLU A 14 -52.05 34.74 -2.21
C GLU A 14 -53.27 34.30 -3.04
N THR A 15 -53.07 33.42 -4.04
CA THR A 15 -54.08 32.42 -4.46
C THR A 15 -53.43 31.27 -5.26
N GLU A 16 -53.47 30.08 -4.65
CA GLU A 16 -53.80 28.74 -5.18
C GLU A 16 -53.46 28.36 -6.64
N CYS A 17 -52.86 27.18 -6.82
CA CYS A 17 -52.95 26.44 -8.07
C CYS A 17 -53.34 24.98 -7.80
N GLU A 18 -54.31 24.55 -8.59
CA GLU A 18 -55.24 23.44 -8.41
C GLU A 18 -54.67 22.04 -8.67
N THR A 19 -55.36 21.08 -8.06
CA THR A 19 -55.36 19.64 -8.32
C THR A 19 -56.12 19.26 -9.60
N ASN A 20 -55.66 18.22 -10.32
CA ASN A 20 -56.39 17.01 -10.83
C ASN A 20 -55.64 16.41 -12.04
N ARG A 21 -55.01 15.23 -11.92
CA ARG A 21 -55.49 13.82 -12.14
C ARG A 21 -55.16 13.30 -13.56
N ASP A 22 -54.44 12.17 -13.62
CA ASP A 22 -54.86 10.93 -14.32
C ASP A 22 -53.87 9.76 -14.00
N GLU A 23 -54.44 8.57 -13.76
CA GLU A 23 -53.92 7.27 -13.23
C GLU A 23 -53.19 6.35 -14.27
N PRO A 24 -52.85 5.04 -14.06
CA PRO A 24 -52.52 4.19 -12.87
C PRO A 24 -51.28 3.22 -13.03
N GLY A 25 -50.85 2.49 -11.98
CA GLY A 25 -50.03 1.25 -12.08
C GLY A 25 -49.25 0.82 -10.81
N PRO A 26 -49.01 -0.49 -10.52
CA PRO A 26 -49.21 -1.04 -9.19
C PRO A 26 -47.98 -1.17 -8.25
N ASP A 27 -48.28 -0.96 -6.96
CA ASP A 27 -47.75 -1.60 -5.74
C ASP A 27 -46.25 -1.95 -5.66
N SER A 28 -45.47 -1.04 -5.08
CA SER A 28 -44.19 -1.37 -4.42
C SER A 28 -44.30 -1.04 -2.94
N ARG A 29 -44.95 -1.97 -2.23
CA ARG A 29 -44.96 -2.09 -0.77
C ARG A 29 -43.52 -2.04 -0.23
N GLY A 30 -43.27 -1.09 0.66
CA GLY A 30 -42.00 -0.95 1.37
C GLY A 30 -41.61 -2.26 2.08
N THR A 31 -40.36 -2.65 1.92
CA THR A 31 -39.77 -3.75 2.67
C THR A 31 -39.15 -3.22 3.96
N PRO A 32 -39.56 -3.73 5.13
CA PRO A 32 -38.90 -3.45 6.40
C PRO A 32 -37.52 -4.11 6.42
N ILE A 33 -36.54 -3.34 6.89
CA ILE A 33 -35.21 -3.82 7.26
C ILE A 33 -35.39 -4.61 8.56
N ASP A 34 -35.59 -5.93 8.46
CA ASP A 34 -35.32 -6.90 9.54
C ASP A 34 -35.71 -8.32 9.10
N SER A 35 -34.74 -9.10 8.60
CA SER A 35 -34.65 -10.58 8.73
C SER A 35 -33.72 -11.19 7.69
N VAL A 36 -32.44 -11.35 8.04
CA VAL A 36 -31.65 -12.50 7.57
C VAL A 36 -30.77 -12.98 8.73
N ILE A 37 -31.42 -13.45 9.80
CA ILE A 37 -30.78 -14.40 10.73
C ILE A 37 -30.97 -15.76 10.09
N ASN A 38 -29.93 -16.27 9.40
CA ASN A 38 -29.93 -17.66 9.01
C ASN A 38 -29.63 -18.52 10.24
N LYS A 39 -30.65 -19.27 10.63
CA LYS A 39 -30.65 -20.39 11.55
C LYS A 39 -29.51 -21.36 11.23
N LEU A 40 -28.67 -21.63 12.23
CA LEU A 40 -27.94 -22.88 12.34
C LEU A 40 -28.53 -23.58 13.56
N ASP A 41 -29.46 -24.50 13.29
CA ASP A 41 -30.04 -25.40 14.28
C ASP A 41 -28.94 -26.31 14.87
N LEU A 42 -28.85 -26.32 16.20
CA LEU A 42 -28.09 -27.30 16.96
C LEU A 42 -28.84 -28.62 16.96
N THR A 43 -28.24 -29.67 16.40
CA THR A 43 -28.57 -31.05 16.76
C THR A 43 -27.33 -31.74 17.30
N ASN A 44 -27.28 -31.88 18.63
CA ASN A 44 -26.42 -32.81 19.33
C ASN A 44 -27.27 -34.02 19.71
N SER A 45 -26.97 -35.17 19.12
CA SER A 45 -27.30 -36.48 19.66
C SER A 45 -26.11 -37.38 19.40
N GLY A 46 -25.47 -37.82 20.48
CA GLY A 46 -24.36 -38.77 20.42
C GLY A 46 -24.85 -40.20 20.14
N ASP A 47 -23.95 -40.99 19.57
CA ASP A 47 -23.89 -42.43 19.82
C ASP A 47 -22.41 -42.88 19.77
N GLN A 48 -22.11 -43.89 20.58
CA GLN A 48 -20.76 -44.33 20.92
C GLN A 48 -20.21 -45.33 19.90
N ASN A 49 -18.88 -45.46 19.93
CA ASN A 49 -18.15 -46.70 19.69
C ASN A 49 -17.92 -47.12 18.23
N THR A 50 -16.74 -46.77 17.71
CA THR A 50 -15.88 -47.77 17.05
C THR A 50 -14.43 -47.31 17.06
N ARG A 51 -13.61 -48.07 17.79
CA ARG A 51 -12.15 -48.02 17.71
C ARG A 51 -11.70 -48.53 16.35
N GLU A 52 -10.81 -47.82 15.67
CA GLU A 52 -9.69 -48.43 14.93
C GLU A 52 -8.57 -47.41 14.63
N LYS A 53 -7.58 -47.39 15.54
CA LYS A 53 -6.13 -47.28 15.32
C LYS A 53 -5.59 -46.24 14.31
N GLU A 54 -5.20 -45.06 14.82
CA GLU A 54 -4.26 -44.14 14.15
C GLU A 54 -2.96 -44.03 14.99
N PRO A 55 -1.75 -44.06 14.38
CA PRO A 55 -0.50 -43.99 15.14
C PRO A 55 -0.25 -42.56 15.64
N GLN A 56 -0.24 -42.38 16.97
CA GLN A 56 0.19 -41.13 17.58
C GLN A 56 1.72 -40.99 17.52
N ILE A 57 2.21 -40.06 16.69
CA ILE A 57 3.61 -39.62 16.77
C ILE A 57 3.69 -38.54 17.86
N ARG A 58 4.13 -38.96 19.04
CA ARG A 58 4.45 -38.07 20.18
C ARG A 58 5.83 -37.45 19.93
N LEU A 59 5.89 -36.14 19.72
CA LEU A 59 7.15 -35.40 19.72
C LEU A 59 7.41 -34.89 21.15
N GLU A 60 8.28 -35.58 21.89
CA GLU A 60 8.87 -35.03 23.11
C GLU A 60 10.05 -34.13 22.71
N GLY A 61 9.93 -32.83 22.97
CA GLY A 61 11.02 -31.88 22.79
C GLY A 61 11.91 -31.85 24.03
N ASN A 62 13.17 -32.27 23.90
CA ASN A 62 14.23 -31.95 24.87
C ASN A 62 15.24 -31.03 24.19
N THR A 63 15.38 -29.81 24.71
CA THR A 63 16.21 -28.73 24.18
C THR A 63 17.64 -28.86 24.67
N LYS A 64 18.48 -29.67 24.01
CA LYS A 64 19.95 -29.52 24.07
C LYS A 64 20.57 -29.87 22.72
N ASP A 65 21.47 -29.00 22.28
CA ASP A 65 22.32 -29.07 21.08
C ASP A 65 21.66 -28.80 19.71
N LEU A 66 21.58 -27.51 19.36
CA LEU A 66 21.68 -27.07 17.95
C LEU A 66 23.01 -26.38 17.74
N SER A 67 24.03 -27.16 17.38
CA SER A 67 25.18 -26.66 16.62
C SER A 67 24.85 -26.85 15.14
N VAL A 68 24.85 -25.77 14.37
CA VAL A 68 24.55 -25.79 12.93
C VAL A 68 25.81 -26.17 12.18
N GLU A 69 25.88 -27.42 11.71
CA GLU A 69 26.80 -27.80 10.64
C GLU A 69 25.97 -28.15 9.39
N SER A 70 25.91 -27.20 8.46
CA SER A 70 25.10 -27.31 7.25
C SER A 70 25.94 -27.94 6.13
N SER A 71 25.83 -29.25 5.97
CA SER A 71 26.33 -29.97 4.79
C SER A 71 25.17 -30.67 4.08
N ALA A 72 24.36 -29.91 3.34
CA ALA A 72 23.40 -30.48 2.40
C ALA A 72 24.10 -30.71 1.05
N VAL A 73 24.33 -31.97 0.69
CA VAL A 73 24.82 -32.36 -0.64
C VAL A 73 23.65 -32.38 -1.62
N VAL A 74 23.62 -31.44 -2.55
CA VAL A 74 22.66 -31.41 -3.66
C VAL A 74 23.18 -32.30 -4.78
N ILE A 75 22.56 -33.46 -4.99
CA ILE A 75 22.85 -34.31 -6.15
C ILE A 75 22.03 -33.80 -7.33
N VAL A 76 22.69 -33.12 -8.28
CA VAL A 76 22.09 -32.65 -9.54
C VAL A 76 22.22 -33.77 -10.59
N PRO A 77 21.17 -34.11 -11.36
CA PRO A 77 21.30 -35.04 -12.48
C PRO A 77 22.29 -34.49 -13.51
N ARG A 78 23.27 -35.31 -13.92
CA ARG A 78 24.20 -35.01 -15.02
C ARG A 78 23.40 -34.78 -16.31
N THR A 79 23.39 -33.56 -16.81
CA THR A 79 23.01 -33.27 -18.21
C THR A 79 24.12 -33.78 -19.13
N THR A 80 23.76 -34.66 -20.07
CA THR A 80 24.64 -35.09 -21.15
C THR A 80 24.88 -33.93 -22.12
N VAL A 81 26.08 -33.36 -22.07
CA VAL A 81 26.55 -32.36 -23.05
C VAL A 81 26.98 -33.08 -24.31
N ALA A 82 26.38 -32.74 -25.45
CA ALA A 82 26.78 -33.24 -26.76
C ALA A 82 28.22 -32.77 -27.12
N PRO A 83 29.05 -33.61 -27.76
CA PRO A 83 30.40 -33.22 -28.15
C PRO A 83 30.35 -32.24 -29.33
N GLY A 84 30.86 -31.02 -29.15
CA GLY A 84 31.08 -30.07 -30.27
C GLY A 84 30.94 -28.58 -29.97
N VAL A 85 30.42 -28.17 -28.82
CA VAL A 85 30.26 -26.72 -28.51
C VAL A 85 31.47 -26.22 -27.73
N THR A 86 32.42 -25.59 -28.42
CA THR A 86 33.48 -24.81 -27.77
C THR A 86 32.93 -23.44 -27.39
N ASN A 87 32.42 -23.28 -26.17
CA ASN A 87 32.15 -21.95 -25.62
C ASN A 87 33.49 -21.28 -25.31
N LYS A 88 33.90 -20.34 -26.18
CA LYS A 88 35.03 -19.45 -25.89
C LYS A 88 34.59 -18.41 -24.86
N VAL A 89 34.74 -18.75 -23.59
CA VAL A 89 34.64 -17.78 -22.50
C VAL A 89 35.88 -16.88 -22.55
N SER A 90 35.72 -15.65 -23.03
CA SER A 90 36.73 -14.62 -22.92
C SER A 90 36.69 -14.07 -21.49
N VAL A 91 37.65 -14.49 -20.67
CA VAL A 91 37.82 -13.99 -19.31
C VAL A 91 38.49 -12.63 -19.42
N ILE A 92 37.73 -11.54 -19.33
CA ILE A 92 38.30 -10.20 -19.24
C ILE A 92 38.94 -10.09 -17.85
N PRO A 93 40.25 -9.83 -17.73
CA PRO A 93 40.87 -9.65 -16.43
C PRO A 93 40.26 -8.43 -15.74
N PHE A 94 39.73 -8.62 -14.53
CA PHE A 94 39.26 -7.53 -13.68
C PHE A 94 40.41 -6.55 -13.44
N ARG A 95 40.34 -5.35 -14.05
CA ARG A 95 41.15 -4.21 -13.63
C ARG A 95 40.55 -3.67 -12.33
N PRO A 96 41.31 -3.65 -11.22
CA PRO A 96 40.84 -2.98 -10.01
C PRO A 96 40.69 -1.48 -10.31
N LEU A 97 39.47 -0.96 -10.20
CA LEU A 97 39.27 0.48 -10.14
C LEU A 97 39.80 0.96 -8.79
N HIS A 98 40.90 1.71 -8.81
CA HIS A 98 41.35 2.44 -7.63
C HIS A 98 40.32 3.53 -7.31
N PHE A 99 39.41 3.24 -6.38
CA PHE A 99 38.59 4.26 -5.75
C PHE A 99 39.47 5.06 -4.79
N THR A 100 40.03 6.18 -5.27
CA THR A 100 40.55 7.21 -4.37
C THR A 100 39.37 7.77 -3.57
N ALA A 101 39.34 7.47 -2.27
CA ALA A 101 38.38 8.08 -1.37
C ALA A 101 38.51 9.62 -1.43
N PRO A 102 37.41 10.38 -1.45
CA PRO A 102 37.48 11.83 -1.33
C PRO A 102 38.13 12.21 0.02
N PRO A 103 38.89 13.32 0.08
CA PRO A 103 39.55 13.74 1.31
C PRO A 103 38.53 14.00 2.43
N LYS A 104 38.67 13.27 3.54
CA LYS A 104 37.83 13.37 4.76
C LYS A 104 38.22 14.57 5.64
N ASN A 105 38.28 15.77 5.08
CA ASN A 105 38.61 16.99 5.84
C ASN A 105 37.42 17.98 5.89
N GLY A 106 36.24 17.49 6.22
CA GLY A 106 35.05 18.31 6.51
C GLY A 106 34.59 18.11 7.96
N PRO A 107 34.19 19.18 8.67
CA PRO A 107 33.65 19.04 10.03
C PRO A 107 32.37 18.20 10.03
N PRO A 108 32.11 17.38 11.07
CA PRO A 108 30.90 16.59 11.16
C PRO A 108 29.69 17.49 11.43
N GLY A 109 28.65 17.40 10.59
CA GLY A 109 27.31 17.81 11.01
C GLY A 109 26.65 18.98 10.28
N VAL A 110 26.99 19.29 9.04
CA VAL A 110 26.15 20.17 8.22
C VAL A 110 25.97 19.57 6.84
N SER A 111 24.80 18.97 6.60
CA SER A 111 24.35 18.66 5.24
C SER A 111 24.40 19.96 4.42
N PRO A 112 24.97 19.97 3.20
CA PRO A 112 25.00 21.17 2.38
C PRO A 112 23.58 21.72 2.21
N PRO A 113 23.38 23.05 2.25
CA PRO A 113 22.10 23.62 1.88
C PRO A 113 21.71 23.15 0.47
N PRO A 114 20.44 22.81 0.21
CA PRO A 114 20.01 22.40 -1.12
C PRO A 114 20.39 23.50 -2.12
N ALA A 115 21.04 23.09 -3.20
CA ALA A 115 21.50 23.99 -4.25
C ALA A 115 20.33 24.87 -4.73
N PRO A 116 20.50 26.20 -4.86
CA PRO A 116 19.45 27.07 -5.37
C PRO A 116 19.24 26.74 -6.85
N GLY A 117 18.18 25.98 -7.16
CA GLY A 117 17.79 25.66 -8.53
C GLY A 117 17.68 24.16 -8.88
N GLY A 118 17.95 23.24 -7.95
CA GLY A 118 17.70 21.81 -8.17
C GLY A 118 16.21 21.48 -8.05
N GLN A 119 15.56 21.01 -9.12
CA GLN A 119 14.20 20.49 -9.02
C GLN A 119 14.23 19.20 -8.20
N CYS A 120 13.46 19.16 -7.12
CA CYS A 120 13.29 17.99 -6.25
C CYS A 120 12.07 17.16 -6.68
N GLY A 121 12.06 15.88 -6.32
CA GLY A 121 10.96 14.97 -6.58
C GLY A 121 10.76 14.61 -8.05
N VAL A 122 11.78 14.85 -8.88
CA VAL A 122 11.81 14.54 -10.31
C VAL A 122 13.05 13.70 -10.64
N SER A 123 13.05 13.08 -11.81
CA SER A 123 14.20 12.38 -12.39
C SER A 123 15.45 13.28 -12.44
N PRO A 124 16.68 12.74 -12.24
CA PRO A 124 17.02 11.31 -12.13
C PRO A 124 16.97 10.74 -10.72
N ASP A 125 17.08 11.58 -9.69
CA ASP A 125 17.34 11.12 -8.32
C ASP A 125 16.08 11.03 -7.47
N PHE A 126 14.98 11.67 -7.89
CA PHE A 126 13.72 11.76 -7.15
C PHE A 126 13.93 12.18 -5.69
N THR A 127 14.87 13.08 -5.43
CA THR A 127 15.19 13.54 -4.06
C THR A 127 13.96 14.23 -3.43
N PRO A 128 13.53 13.85 -2.21
CA PRO A 128 12.43 14.52 -1.52
C PRO A 128 12.63 16.03 -1.38
N CYS A 129 11.55 16.78 -1.57
CA CYS A 129 11.56 18.25 -1.49
C CYS A 129 11.54 18.79 -0.06
N VAL A 130 11.12 17.96 0.88
CA VAL A 130 10.98 18.29 2.29
C VAL A 130 11.69 17.21 3.10
N SER A 131 12.02 17.52 4.36
CA SER A 131 12.62 16.53 5.25
C SER A 131 11.60 15.47 5.67
N ASN A 132 12.10 14.30 6.09
CA ASN A 132 11.25 13.21 6.54
C ASN A 132 10.36 13.64 7.71
N GLU A 133 10.88 14.42 8.66
CA GLU A 133 10.15 14.86 9.85
C GLU A 133 8.92 15.70 9.48
N ILE A 134 9.08 16.64 8.53
CA ILE A 134 8.00 17.50 8.05
C ILE A 134 6.98 16.68 7.26
N ALA A 135 7.44 15.80 6.37
CA ALA A 135 6.57 14.95 5.56
C ALA A 135 5.77 13.95 6.41
N SER A 136 6.44 13.28 7.35
CA SER A 136 5.84 12.31 8.28
C SER A 136 4.82 12.98 9.20
N LYS A 137 5.07 14.21 9.66
CA LYS A 137 4.07 14.99 10.39
C LYS A 137 2.81 15.25 9.55
N SER A 138 2.97 15.67 8.29
CA SER A 138 1.85 15.89 7.37
C SER A 138 1.06 14.59 7.09
N LEU A 139 1.77 13.48 6.89
CA LEU A 139 1.20 12.14 6.70
C LEU A 139 0.37 11.72 7.92
N LEU A 140 0.92 11.83 9.13
CA LEU A 140 0.21 11.51 10.37
C LEU A 140 -1.07 12.35 10.54
N GLU A 141 -1.01 13.65 10.27
CA GLU A 141 -2.20 14.51 10.34
C GLU A 141 -3.27 14.11 9.31
N CYS A 142 -2.86 13.68 8.11
CA CYS A 142 -3.80 13.10 7.15
C CYS A 142 -4.42 11.79 7.66
N CYS A 143 -3.62 10.87 8.21
CA CYS A 143 -4.12 9.62 8.78
C CYS A 143 -5.14 9.86 9.90
N LYS A 144 -4.89 10.84 10.77
CA LYS A 144 -5.84 11.25 11.82
C LYS A 144 -7.14 11.78 11.22
N ARG A 145 -7.07 12.67 10.24
CA ARG A 145 -8.27 13.22 9.56
C ARG A 145 -9.09 12.14 8.86
N LYS A 146 -8.45 11.10 8.32
CA LYS A 146 -9.12 9.93 7.72
C LYS A 146 -9.58 8.89 8.76
N ASN A 147 -9.46 9.18 10.06
CA ASN A 147 -9.86 8.30 11.15
C ASN A 147 -9.23 6.90 11.09
N LEU A 148 -7.97 6.81 10.68
CA LEU A 148 -7.25 5.53 10.71
C LEU A 148 -7.12 5.05 12.17
N PRO A 149 -7.20 3.72 12.44
CA PRO A 149 -6.99 3.17 13.78
C PRO A 149 -5.64 3.58 14.38
N ALA A 150 -5.55 3.67 15.71
CA ALA A 150 -4.31 4.07 16.40
C ALA A 150 -3.09 3.23 16.00
N GLY A 151 -3.28 1.93 15.75
CA GLY A 151 -2.23 1.04 15.24
C GLY A 151 -1.74 1.41 13.84
N CYS A 152 -2.63 1.85 12.93
CA CYS A 152 -2.24 2.40 11.64
C CYS A 152 -1.56 3.77 11.76
N GLN A 153 -2.01 4.62 12.68
CA GLN A 153 -1.42 5.94 12.89
C GLN A 153 0.06 5.85 13.29
N GLN A 154 0.47 4.80 14.02
CA GLN A 154 1.88 4.55 14.34
C GLN A 154 2.76 4.27 13.11
N LEU A 155 2.14 3.84 11.99
CA LEU A 155 2.83 3.60 10.72
C LEU A 155 2.88 4.84 9.82
N CYS A 156 2.21 5.94 10.18
CA CYS A 156 2.07 7.14 9.34
C CYS A 156 3.33 8.02 9.35
N ARG A 157 4.44 7.45 8.89
CA ARG A 157 5.75 8.07 8.70
C ARG A 157 6.49 7.43 7.52
N TYR A 158 7.40 8.15 6.89
CA TYR A 158 8.09 7.69 5.67
C TYR A 158 9.32 6.82 5.92
N ASP A 159 9.84 6.81 7.15
CA ASP A 159 10.96 5.98 7.60
C ASP A 159 10.50 4.64 8.24
N ILE A 160 9.23 4.26 8.05
CA ILE A 160 8.68 2.99 8.52
C ILE A 160 9.31 1.82 7.74
N THR A 161 9.67 0.76 8.46
CA THR A 161 10.27 -0.43 7.82
C THR A 161 9.20 -1.43 7.39
N GLN A 162 9.54 -2.28 6.41
CA GLN A 162 8.68 -3.39 6.02
C GLN A 162 8.35 -4.32 7.19
N ALA A 163 9.31 -4.54 8.09
CA ALA A 163 9.12 -5.38 9.27
C ALA A 163 8.07 -4.79 10.23
N GLU A 164 8.10 -3.47 10.45
CA GLU A 164 7.11 -2.79 11.30
C GLU A 164 5.71 -2.83 10.69
N ILE A 165 5.59 -2.59 9.38
CA ILE A 165 4.31 -2.70 8.67
C ILE A 165 3.76 -4.12 8.79
N ARG A 166 4.59 -5.14 8.50
CA ARG A 166 4.20 -6.55 8.61
C ARG A 166 3.75 -6.89 10.02
N ALA A 167 4.52 -6.50 11.03
CA ALA A 167 4.19 -6.76 12.42
C ALA A 167 2.85 -6.10 12.85
N ALA A 168 2.57 -4.89 12.37
CA ALA A 168 1.30 -4.23 12.65
C ALA A 168 0.11 -4.89 11.92
N MET A 169 0.30 -5.36 10.69
CA MET A 169 -0.72 -6.12 9.96
C MET A 169 -0.99 -7.47 10.62
N ASP A 170 0.06 -8.23 10.97
CA ASP A 170 -0.04 -9.55 11.60
C ASP A 170 -0.74 -9.48 12.97
N ARG A 171 -0.55 -8.38 13.71
CA ARG A 171 -1.26 -8.11 14.97
C ARG A 171 -2.67 -7.52 14.78
N GLY A 172 -3.12 -7.31 13.55
CA GLY A 172 -4.41 -6.66 13.25
C GLY A 172 -4.49 -5.18 13.67
N GLN A 173 -3.35 -4.56 14.00
CA GLN A 173 -3.27 -3.15 14.40
C GLN A 173 -3.50 -2.21 13.23
N CYS A 174 -3.15 -2.65 12.02
CA CYS A 174 -3.47 -1.96 10.79
C CYS A 174 -3.95 -2.94 9.71
N GLY A 175 -5.26 -3.14 9.62
CA GLY A 175 -5.85 -4.06 8.65
C GLY A 175 -5.78 -3.57 7.20
N ILE A 176 -5.96 -4.51 6.26
CA ILE A 176 -5.83 -4.28 4.80
C ILE A 176 -6.73 -3.15 4.27
N PHE A 177 -7.90 -2.92 4.88
CA PHE A 177 -8.81 -1.84 4.49
C PHE A 177 -8.24 -0.44 4.73
N ASN A 178 -7.21 -0.30 5.56
CA ASN A 178 -6.55 0.97 5.83
C ASN A 178 -5.37 1.26 4.89
N VAL A 179 -4.97 0.31 4.04
CA VAL A 179 -3.86 0.49 3.08
C VAL A 179 -4.20 1.58 2.07
N ALA A 180 -5.41 1.56 1.51
CA ALA A 180 -5.86 2.58 0.55
C ALA A 180 -5.81 4.01 1.12
N PRO A 181 -6.50 4.33 2.24
CA PRO A 181 -6.45 5.68 2.78
C PRO A 181 -5.06 6.08 3.31
N PHE A 182 -4.23 5.12 3.74
CA PHE A 182 -2.83 5.38 4.06
C PHE A 182 -2.03 5.84 2.84
N LEU A 183 -2.10 5.11 1.73
CA LEU A 183 -1.38 5.44 0.49
C LEU A 183 -1.88 6.75 -0.13
N GLU A 184 -3.19 7.04 -0.05
CA GLU A 184 -3.74 8.34 -0.43
C GLU A 184 -3.09 9.48 0.36
N CYS A 185 -2.94 9.32 1.68
CA CYS A 185 -2.27 10.30 2.52
C CYS A 185 -0.77 10.44 2.20
N ALA A 186 -0.08 9.31 1.99
CA ALA A 186 1.35 9.31 1.64
C ALA A 186 1.59 10.00 0.29
N SER A 187 0.77 9.73 -0.71
CA SER A 187 0.96 10.33 -2.04
C SER A 187 0.63 11.82 -2.10
N GLN A 188 -0.12 12.36 -1.14
CA GLN A 188 -0.73 13.71 -1.20
C GLN A 188 -1.46 13.98 -2.54
N GLY A 189 -2.04 12.93 -3.11
CA GLY A 189 -2.72 13.00 -4.40
C GLY A 189 -1.82 13.05 -5.63
N LYS A 190 -0.51 12.87 -5.48
CA LYS A 190 0.44 12.87 -6.59
C LYS A 190 0.53 11.50 -7.26
N ASP A 191 0.66 11.54 -8.59
CA ASP A 191 1.06 10.39 -9.37
C ASP A 191 2.59 10.25 -9.28
N ASN A 192 3.07 9.16 -8.68
CA ASN A 192 4.49 8.88 -8.52
C ASN A 192 4.95 7.71 -9.41
N SER A 193 4.18 7.40 -10.46
CA SER A 193 4.45 6.25 -11.35
C SER A 193 5.81 6.34 -12.03
N GLU A 194 6.30 7.55 -12.35
CA GLU A 194 7.63 7.74 -12.93
C GLU A 194 8.74 7.25 -11.96
N CYS A 195 8.70 7.70 -10.70
CA CYS A 195 9.61 7.24 -9.66
C CYS A 195 9.49 5.73 -9.43
N CYS A 196 8.26 5.19 -9.40
CA CYS A 196 8.05 3.75 -9.24
C CYS A 196 8.63 2.93 -10.39
N ARG A 197 8.51 3.40 -11.64
CA ARG A 197 9.14 2.76 -12.80
C ARG A 197 10.67 2.83 -12.68
N TYR A 198 11.21 3.97 -12.27
CA TYR A 198 12.64 4.14 -12.01
C TYR A 198 13.15 3.17 -10.93
N ARG A 199 12.40 3.00 -9.83
CA ARG A 199 12.73 2.05 -8.76
C ARG A 199 12.40 0.59 -9.07
N GLY A 200 11.80 0.32 -10.22
CA GLY A 200 11.49 -1.02 -10.70
C GLY A 200 10.46 -1.77 -9.87
N ILE A 201 9.44 -1.09 -9.34
CA ILE A 201 8.39 -1.70 -8.48
C ILE A 201 7.75 -2.90 -9.19
N VAL A 202 7.30 -2.70 -10.43
CA VAL A 202 6.64 -3.75 -11.22
C VAL A 202 7.55 -4.94 -11.48
N GLN A 203 8.85 -4.70 -11.70
CA GLN A 203 9.82 -5.78 -11.92
C GLN A 203 10.07 -6.60 -10.65
N LYS A 204 9.97 -5.97 -9.47
CA LYS A 204 10.18 -6.62 -8.17
C LYS A 204 8.96 -7.37 -7.66
N THR A 205 7.75 -6.84 -7.90
CA THR A 205 6.53 -7.32 -7.22
C THR A 205 5.37 -7.66 -8.15
N GLY A 206 5.49 -7.36 -9.44
CA GLY A 206 4.45 -7.58 -10.45
C GLY A 206 3.61 -6.34 -10.77
N PRO A 207 2.87 -6.36 -11.89
CA PRO A 207 2.14 -5.21 -12.43
C PRO A 207 0.97 -4.75 -11.54
N GLN A 208 0.38 -5.65 -10.75
CA GLN A 208 -0.70 -5.33 -9.82
C GLN A 208 -0.30 -4.34 -8.72
N CYS A 209 1.00 -4.15 -8.48
CA CYS A 209 1.50 -3.20 -7.49
C CYS A 209 1.67 -1.77 -8.03
N GLU A 210 1.61 -1.56 -9.36
CA GLU A 210 1.77 -0.23 -9.97
C GLU A 210 0.68 0.75 -9.53
N GLN A 211 -0.52 0.26 -9.24
CA GLN A 211 -1.63 1.09 -8.76
C GLN A 211 -1.29 1.83 -7.46
N PHE A 212 -0.41 1.28 -6.61
CA PHE A 212 -0.01 1.92 -5.36
C PHE A 212 0.86 3.16 -5.58
N CYS A 213 1.43 3.34 -6.76
CA CYS A 213 2.21 4.54 -7.10
C CYS A 213 1.33 5.77 -7.34
N ARG A 214 0.03 5.57 -7.60
CA ARG A 214 -0.96 6.59 -7.96
C ARG A 214 -2.32 6.28 -7.32
N PRO A 215 -2.40 6.24 -5.98
CA PRO A 215 -3.57 5.74 -5.26
C PRO A 215 -4.84 6.60 -5.48
N THR A 216 -4.71 7.86 -5.89
CA THR A 216 -5.85 8.74 -6.19
C THR A 216 -6.57 8.44 -7.50
N GLN A 217 -6.00 7.61 -8.38
CA GLN A 217 -6.72 7.09 -9.56
C GLN A 217 -7.66 5.92 -9.21
N GLY A 218 -7.80 5.61 -7.91
CA GLY A 218 -8.56 4.50 -7.42
C GLY A 218 -7.70 3.24 -7.34
N LEU A 219 -7.85 2.52 -6.23
CA LEU A 219 -7.26 1.21 -6.05
C LEU A 219 -8.32 0.15 -6.35
N SER A 220 -7.91 -0.90 -7.05
CA SER A 220 -8.70 -2.13 -7.16
C SER A 220 -8.89 -2.76 -5.77
N ALA A 221 -9.88 -3.65 -5.65
CA ALA A 221 -10.10 -4.38 -4.41
C ALA A 221 -8.82 -5.12 -3.98
N LEU A 222 -8.33 -4.82 -2.77
CA LEU A 222 -7.10 -5.40 -2.25
C LEU A 222 -7.33 -6.84 -1.81
N GLY A 223 -6.81 -7.80 -2.58
CA GLY A 223 -6.75 -9.22 -2.20
C GLY A 223 -5.33 -9.77 -2.00
N VAL A 224 -5.24 -11.09 -1.87
CA VAL A 224 -4.00 -11.87 -1.66
C VAL A 224 -2.92 -11.54 -2.69
N GLN A 225 -3.29 -11.22 -3.93
CA GLN A 225 -2.35 -10.87 -4.99
C GLN A 225 -1.53 -9.60 -4.69
N HIS A 226 -1.97 -8.75 -3.76
CA HIS A 226 -1.29 -7.51 -3.40
C HIS A 226 -0.34 -7.66 -2.21
N ILE A 227 -0.35 -8.81 -1.52
CA ILE A 227 0.55 -9.04 -0.37
C ILE A 227 2.03 -8.88 -0.78
N VAL A 228 2.38 -9.37 -1.99
CA VAL A 228 3.74 -9.26 -2.54
C VAL A 228 4.20 -7.81 -2.72
N CYS A 229 3.28 -6.86 -2.91
CA CYS A 229 3.62 -5.45 -3.06
C CYS A 229 4.31 -4.89 -1.81
N GLY A 230 4.04 -5.46 -0.63
CA GLY A 230 4.71 -5.11 0.61
C GLY A 230 6.25 -5.23 0.54
N ASN A 231 6.78 -6.08 -0.35
CA ASN A 231 8.23 -6.23 -0.57
C ASN A 231 8.89 -4.99 -1.19
N ALA A 232 8.12 -4.09 -1.78
CA ALA A 232 8.61 -2.84 -2.34
C ALA A 232 8.04 -1.61 -1.62
N VAL A 233 7.51 -1.77 -0.39
CA VAL A 233 6.84 -0.67 0.33
C VAL A 233 7.78 0.48 0.66
N GLY A 234 9.06 0.19 0.96
CA GLY A 234 10.06 1.23 1.19
C GLY A 234 10.34 2.05 -0.07
N ASP A 235 10.41 1.40 -1.24
CA ASP A 235 10.57 2.08 -2.53
C ASP A 235 9.34 2.92 -2.89
N MET A 236 8.13 2.40 -2.65
CA MET A 236 6.88 3.13 -2.86
C MET A 236 6.77 4.34 -1.94
N LEU A 237 7.07 4.18 -0.64
CA LEU A 237 7.06 5.29 0.32
C LEU A 237 8.11 6.35 0.00
N HIS A 238 9.29 5.93 -0.48
CA HIS A 238 10.26 6.89 -0.99
C HIS A 238 9.66 7.72 -2.13
N CYS A 239 9.08 7.07 -3.14
CA CYS A 239 8.46 7.78 -4.26
C CYS A 239 7.32 8.72 -3.83
N HIS A 240 6.49 8.31 -2.87
CA HIS A 240 5.47 9.18 -2.30
C HIS A 240 6.07 10.38 -1.58
N HIS A 241 7.12 10.17 -0.78
CA HIS A 241 7.85 11.26 -0.11
C HIS A 241 8.44 12.24 -1.12
N SER A 242 9.00 11.73 -2.22
CA SER A 242 9.51 12.52 -3.34
C SER A 242 8.46 13.44 -3.96
N GLY A 243 7.19 13.02 -3.98
CA GLY A 243 6.05 13.79 -4.47
C GLY A 243 5.50 14.85 -3.51
N VAL A 244 5.86 14.81 -2.22
CA VAL A 244 5.34 15.74 -1.21
C VAL A 244 5.75 17.19 -1.48
N ARG A 245 4.80 18.12 -1.38
CA ARG A 245 5.02 19.59 -1.44
C ARG A 245 4.18 20.21 -0.32
N ILE A 246 4.83 20.84 0.66
CA ILE A 246 4.19 21.45 1.84
C ILE A 246 4.47 22.94 1.84
#